data_AF-A0A9E0XFI5-F1
#
_entry.id   AF-A0A9E0XFI5-F1
#
_cell.length_a   1.000
_cell.length_b   1.000
_cell.length_c   1.000
_cell.angle_alpha   90.00
_cell.angle_beta   90.00
_cell.angle_gamma   90.00
#
_symmetry.space_group_name_H-M   'P 1'
#
loop_
_entity.id
_entity.type
_entity.pdbx_description
1 polymer ?
#
loop_
_entity_poly.entity_id
_entity_poly.type
_entity_poly.pdbx_seq_one_letter_code
_entity_poly.pdbx_strand_id
1 'polypeptide(L)'
;MCEVLNSDTDFNFILKYFEHQKTPGYSIKRVICIHNPDHTQMFESTLKNMEREASNPVFAPKGEDEEPKADRARVLARWETQAFQFSPVEIKSSGSREADKCSKAKVLPLWHGSSPEVCQSVYSSGFTYFGKHSYHNESASKGNTKNTDEGYFGSGIYFTNSAQYASKYSSQGHLILAWVSMREPYPVVNDIPHPEKGSDMKKLKGQKHYQNYNAHFIPVALAKPGTLVYYPCYKDQPPAWDEFVVFEKAQTLPRFWIEIGVDFPKVALSDIGTAGELLTLLLSLLDKPEVQYHAALSQMLQAKANLMLEQAETHPLELEDQKFLKLAKRLQPEGEKLSNATVSMLLKIGESPSSTPPAAAPVKVSSPPLSVTSLVPVLPPAATLAPVQPKTPVKPVLPAIAFGKELWEKYLGDVGEEPPLPADIQQILQSPCPFFPGKKVEETHLLTLIPKTVNGKPLTLNSLEELVKHPKQGQATQYSYYWPSIKKEYGSQSPLRSYWVLMTRDVIPESQYKSYDAQKQLLESYSQKAHVPYEVSHLLEAAVSIFMEYLKTGQRLYSDNPLTYTRCQERVSEYPTWPLVVGGFAAGGLYVRVFNGCIDGGDLGLCGLRKL
;
A
#
# COMPACT_ATOMS: atom_id res chain seq x y z
N MET A 1 -6.02 25.81 8.30
CA MET A 1 -5.88 24.39 7.94
C MET A 1 -7.03 24.03 7.04
N CYS A 2 -6.75 23.60 5.82
CA CYS A 2 -7.77 23.10 4.91
C CYS A 2 -7.74 21.57 4.99
N GLU A 3 -8.85 20.95 5.38
CA GLU A 3 -8.96 19.50 5.44
C GLU A 3 -9.21 18.97 4.03
N VAL A 4 -8.47 17.93 3.66
CA VAL A 4 -8.63 17.23 2.38
C VAL A 4 -9.65 16.12 2.59
N LEU A 5 -10.77 16.21 1.88
CA LEU A 5 -11.87 15.27 1.95
C LEU A 5 -11.61 14.09 1.00
N ASN A 6 -12.24 12.95 1.27
CA ASN A 6 -12.15 11.75 0.41
C ASN A 6 -12.58 12.01 -1.05
N SER A 7 -13.35 13.07 -1.29
CA SER A 7 -13.78 13.49 -2.63
C SER A 7 -12.74 14.34 -3.38
N ASP A 8 -11.68 14.79 -2.73
CA ASP A 8 -10.67 15.64 -3.34
C ASP A 8 -9.66 14.81 -4.13
N THR A 9 -9.19 15.33 -5.27
CA THR A 9 -8.19 14.65 -6.12
C THR A 9 -6.91 14.33 -5.37
N ASP A 10 -6.49 15.23 -4.47
CA ASP A 10 -5.31 15.05 -3.64
C ASP A 10 -5.45 13.85 -2.71
N PHE A 11 -6.65 13.56 -2.21
CA PHE A 11 -6.88 12.42 -1.33
C PHE A 11 -6.61 11.10 -2.04
N ASN A 12 -6.98 10.97 -3.32
CA ASN A 12 -6.73 9.75 -4.10
C ASN A 12 -5.24 9.48 -4.26
N PHE A 13 -4.47 10.53 -4.56
CA PHE A 13 -3.01 10.44 -4.61
C PHE A 13 -2.44 9.99 -3.25
N ILE A 14 -2.85 10.64 -2.17
CA ILE A 14 -2.38 10.33 -0.81
C ILE A 14 -2.73 8.89 -0.43
N LEU A 15 -3.98 8.47 -0.67
CA LEU A 15 -4.45 7.12 -0.35
C LEU A 15 -3.67 6.06 -1.14
N LYS A 16 -3.52 6.24 -2.46
CA LYS A 16 -2.74 5.31 -3.29
C LYS A 16 -1.28 5.22 -2.82
N TYR A 17 -0.67 6.36 -2.49
CA TYR A 17 0.72 6.40 -2.04
C TYR A 17 0.88 5.80 -0.63
N PHE A 18 -0.10 6.02 0.26
CA PHE A 18 -0.15 5.42 1.59
C PHE A 18 -0.29 3.90 1.53
N GLU A 19 -1.23 3.39 0.72
CA GLU A 19 -1.53 1.96 0.59
C GLU A 19 -0.36 1.14 0.02
N HIS A 20 0.53 1.75 -0.77
CA HIS A 20 1.69 1.06 -1.35
C HIS A 20 2.55 0.36 -0.28
N GLN A 21 2.73 1.01 0.87
CA GLN A 21 3.49 0.48 2.02
C GLN A 21 2.93 1.03 3.33
N LYS A 22 1.65 0.79 3.62
CA LYS A 22 1.03 1.24 4.88
C LYS A 22 1.36 0.34 6.06
N THR A 23 1.19 0.88 7.27
CA THR A 23 1.21 0.07 8.50
C THR A 23 0.00 -0.86 8.54
N PRO A 24 0.18 -2.18 8.69
CA PRO A 24 -0.94 -3.10 8.83
C PRO A 24 -1.88 -2.69 9.97
N GLY A 25 -3.19 -2.70 9.71
CA GLY A 25 -4.22 -2.30 10.68
C GLY A 25 -4.45 -0.80 10.82
N TYR A 26 -3.65 0.05 10.15
CA TYR A 26 -3.86 1.49 10.15
C TYR A 26 -4.57 1.95 8.87
N SER A 27 -5.44 2.95 9.04
CA SER A 27 -6.11 3.69 7.97
C SER A 27 -5.84 5.18 8.11
N ILE A 28 -6.02 5.94 7.02
CA ILE A 28 -6.03 7.40 7.07
C ILE A 28 -7.27 7.84 7.84
N LYS A 29 -7.06 8.53 8.96
CA LYS A 29 -8.11 9.14 9.77
C LYS A 29 -8.47 10.52 9.22
N ARG A 30 -7.44 11.31 8.88
CA ARG A 30 -7.59 12.71 8.49
C ARG A 30 -6.41 13.17 7.66
N VAL A 31 -6.66 14.10 6.74
CA VAL A 31 -5.62 14.76 5.95
C VAL A 31 -5.82 16.27 6.01
N ILE A 32 -4.76 17.00 6.29
CA ILE A 32 -4.74 18.47 6.29
C ILE A 32 -3.77 18.94 5.21
N CYS A 33 -4.26 19.76 4.28
CA CYS A 33 -3.43 20.43 3.29
C CYS A 33 -2.63 21.57 3.93
N ILE A 34 -1.32 21.57 3.65
CA ILE A 34 -0.35 22.56 4.03
C ILE A 34 -0.04 23.40 2.80
N HIS A 35 -0.51 24.64 2.81
CA HIS A 35 -0.20 25.62 1.77
C HIS A 35 0.49 26.83 2.38
N ASN A 36 1.71 27.09 1.92
CA ASN A 36 2.46 28.30 2.23
C ASN A 36 3.09 28.82 0.92
N PRO A 37 2.70 30.01 0.44
CA PRO A 37 3.17 30.54 -0.84
C PRO A 37 4.67 30.86 -0.81
N ASP A 38 5.19 31.39 0.30
CA ASP A 38 6.61 31.74 0.44
C ASP A 38 7.49 30.48 0.39
N HIS A 39 7.07 29.40 1.05
CA HIS A 39 7.77 28.12 0.98
C HIS A 39 7.67 27.49 -0.41
N THR A 40 6.54 27.64 -1.09
CA THR A 40 6.38 27.16 -2.47
C THR A 40 7.34 27.89 -3.40
N GLN A 41 7.42 29.22 -3.32
CA GLN A 41 8.35 30.02 -4.11
C GLN A 41 9.82 29.67 -3.81
N MET A 42 10.16 29.49 -2.54
CA MET A 42 11.50 29.10 -2.11
C MET A 42 11.88 27.72 -2.69
N PHE A 43 10.98 26.73 -2.59
CA PHE A 43 11.18 25.39 -3.13
C PHE A 43 11.37 25.40 -4.65
N GLU A 44 10.52 26.13 -5.38
CA GLU A 44 10.62 26.24 -6.85
C GLU A 44 11.91 26.94 -7.29
N SER A 45 12.32 27.99 -6.59
CA SER A 45 13.59 28.69 -6.85
C SER A 45 14.78 27.75 -6.63
N THR A 46 14.79 27.00 -5.52
CA THR A 46 15.80 26.00 -5.21
C THR A 46 15.83 24.88 -6.25
N LEU A 47 14.69 24.39 -6.71
CA LEU A 47 14.60 23.37 -7.75
C LEU A 47 15.24 23.83 -9.07
N LYS A 48 15.01 25.09 -9.48
CA LYS A 48 15.66 25.68 -10.66
C LYS A 48 17.18 25.84 -10.49
N ASN A 49 17.64 26.20 -9.29
CA ASN A 49 19.08 26.22 -8.99
C ASN A 49 19.69 24.83 -9.14
N MET A 50 19.04 23.81 -8.59
CA MET A 50 19.49 22.42 -8.69
C MET A 50 19.56 21.92 -10.13
N GLU A 51 18.60 22.30 -10.98
CA GLU A 51 18.62 21.94 -12.41
C GLU A 51 19.85 22.55 -13.13
N ARG A 52 20.18 23.81 -12.83
CA ARG A 52 21.39 24.48 -13.35
C ARG A 52 22.66 23.82 -12.84
N GLU A 53 22.72 23.53 -11.54
CA GLU A 53 23.88 22.89 -10.91
C GLU A 53 24.08 21.47 -11.46
N ALA A 54 23.01 20.69 -11.61
CA ALA A 54 23.06 19.35 -12.22
C ALA A 54 23.49 19.36 -13.69
N SER A 55 23.44 20.52 -14.35
CA SER A 55 23.94 20.71 -15.72
C SER A 55 25.37 21.23 -15.78
N ASN A 56 25.95 21.61 -14.65
CA ASN A 56 27.30 22.15 -14.57
C ASN A 56 28.27 21.06 -14.08
N PRO A 57 29.30 20.70 -14.88
CA PRO A 57 30.28 19.67 -14.52
C PRO A 57 30.98 19.89 -13.17
N VAL A 58 31.05 21.14 -12.68
CA VAL A 58 31.63 21.46 -11.35
C VAL A 58 30.87 20.76 -10.22
N PHE A 59 29.56 20.56 -10.37
CA PHE A 59 28.70 19.90 -9.38
C PHE A 59 28.38 18.45 -9.75
N ALA A 60 29.05 17.89 -10.76
CA ALA A 60 28.86 16.49 -11.11
C ALA A 60 29.23 15.60 -9.89
N PRO A 61 28.43 14.57 -9.61
CA PRO A 61 28.81 13.47 -8.74
C PRO A 61 30.19 12.92 -9.12
N LYS A 62 30.98 12.51 -8.12
CA LYS A 62 32.24 11.80 -8.42
C LYS A 62 31.99 10.38 -8.92
N GLY A 63 30.79 9.84 -8.70
CA GLY A 63 30.29 8.63 -9.35
C GLY A 63 31.29 7.48 -9.33
N GLU A 64 31.83 7.16 -10.51
CA GLU A 64 32.73 6.03 -10.75
C GLU A 64 34.03 6.06 -9.95
N ASP A 65 34.45 7.19 -9.37
CA ASP A 65 35.67 7.24 -8.55
C ASP A 65 35.44 6.82 -7.08
N GLU A 66 34.18 6.57 -6.68
CA GLU A 66 33.82 6.27 -5.30
C GLU A 66 33.63 4.77 -5.07
N GLU A 67 34.44 4.20 -4.18
CA GLU A 67 34.31 2.80 -3.77
C GLU A 67 33.26 2.60 -2.66
N PRO A 68 32.60 1.43 -2.59
CA PRO A 68 32.59 0.34 -3.58
C PRO A 68 31.70 0.64 -4.81
N LYS A 69 32.28 0.69 -6.02
CA LYS A 69 31.59 1.17 -7.25
C LYS A 69 30.30 0.41 -7.57
N ALA A 70 30.36 -0.91 -7.56
CA ALA A 70 29.23 -1.76 -7.95
C ALA A 70 28.04 -1.64 -7.00
N ASP A 71 28.29 -1.49 -5.69
CA ASP A 71 27.24 -1.33 -4.71
C ASP A 71 26.59 0.05 -4.82
N ARG A 72 27.39 1.10 -5.04
CA ARG A 72 26.88 2.46 -5.28
C ARG A 72 26.01 2.54 -6.53
N ALA A 73 26.45 1.92 -7.63
CA ALA A 73 25.67 1.85 -8.87
C ALA A 73 24.31 1.15 -8.65
N ARG A 74 24.30 0.04 -7.88
CA ARG A 74 23.05 -0.66 -7.52
C ARG A 74 22.11 0.21 -6.68
N VAL A 75 22.65 0.94 -5.70
CA VAL A 75 21.87 1.86 -4.86
C VAL A 75 21.32 3.02 -5.67
N LEU A 76 22.11 3.60 -6.59
CA LEU A 76 21.64 4.66 -7.49
C LEU A 76 20.54 4.17 -8.44
N ALA A 77 20.69 3.00 -9.07
CA ALA A 77 19.64 2.44 -9.94
C ALA A 77 18.30 2.24 -9.20
N ARG A 78 18.36 1.85 -7.92
CA ARG A 78 17.18 1.75 -7.05
C ARG A 78 16.53 3.12 -6.81
N TRP A 79 17.33 4.17 -6.59
CA TRP A 79 16.82 5.54 -6.44
C TRP A 79 16.21 6.06 -7.75
N GLU A 80 16.89 5.88 -8.89
CA GLU A 80 16.44 6.34 -10.20
C GLU A 80 15.08 5.76 -10.57
N THR A 81 14.87 4.46 -10.32
CA THR A 81 13.60 3.77 -10.58
C THR A 81 12.42 4.45 -9.85
N GLN A 82 12.66 4.99 -8.65
CA GLN A 82 11.65 5.70 -7.87
C GLN A 82 11.49 7.14 -8.34
N ALA A 83 12.60 7.85 -8.56
CA ALA A 83 12.60 9.25 -8.97
C ALA A 83 12.00 9.47 -10.37
N PHE A 84 12.15 8.49 -11.27
CA PHE A 84 11.65 8.56 -12.65
C PHE A 84 10.12 8.67 -12.71
N GLN A 85 9.39 8.15 -11.72
CA GLN A 85 7.93 8.20 -11.70
C GLN A 85 7.36 9.61 -11.51
N PHE A 86 8.17 10.53 -11.01
CA PHE A 86 7.78 11.90 -10.65
C PHE A 86 8.59 12.96 -11.39
N SER A 87 9.35 12.56 -12.41
CA SER A 87 10.20 13.44 -13.20
C SER A 87 9.94 13.21 -14.69
N PRO A 88 10.00 14.24 -15.55
CA PRO A 88 10.38 15.63 -15.26
C PRO A 88 9.29 16.43 -14.54
N VAL A 89 9.69 17.48 -13.82
CA VAL A 89 8.77 18.41 -13.13
C VAL A 89 8.68 19.71 -13.92
N GLU A 90 7.48 20.26 -14.05
CA GLU A 90 7.25 21.53 -14.73
C GLU A 90 6.89 22.63 -13.73
N ILE A 91 7.60 23.75 -13.77
CA ILE A 91 7.37 24.91 -12.91
C ILE A 91 6.87 26.07 -13.76
N LYS A 92 5.67 26.58 -13.46
CA LYS A 92 5.13 27.76 -14.15
C LYS A 92 5.69 29.03 -13.54
N SER A 93 6.61 29.70 -14.24
CA SER A 93 7.11 31.00 -13.84
C SER A 93 6.03 32.08 -14.00
N SER A 94 5.86 32.94 -12.98
CA SER A 94 4.99 34.11 -13.06
C SER A 94 5.46 35.02 -14.21
N GLY A 95 4.71 35.06 -15.31
CA GLY A 95 4.97 35.92 -16.47
C GLY A 95 5.63 35.23 -17.67
N SER A 96 6.03 33.95 -17.56
CA SER A 96 6.43 33.15 -18.73
C SER A 96 5.22 32.43 -19.32
N ARG A 97 5.13 32.35 -20.65
CA ARG A 97 4.16 31.47 -21.33
C ARG A 97 4.56 30.00 -21.27
N GLU A 98 5.85 29.72 -21.12
CA GLU A 98 6.40 28.37 -21.09
C GLU A 98 6.80 27.97 -19.67
N ALA A 99 6.52 26.73 -19.29
CA ALA A 99 6.91 26.17 -18.01
C ALA A 99 8.38 25.75 -18.03
N ASP A 100 9.11 26.03 -16.96
CA ASP A 100 10.49 25.57 -16.80
C ASP A 100 10.46 24.07 -16.49
N LYS A 101 11.05 23.26 -17.37
CA LYS A 101 11.14 21.81 -17.21
C LYS A 101 12.41 21.41 -16.47
N CYS A 102 12.25 20.83 -15.28
CA CYS A 102 13.35 20.28 -14.48
C CYS A 102 13.45 18.77 -14.73
N SER A 103 14.51 18.36 -15.44
CA SER A 103 14.72 16.99 -15.88
C SER A 103 15.81 16.27 -15.10
N LYS A 104 16.81 17.01 -14.62
CA LYS A 104 17.97 16.47 -13.89
C LYS A 104 17.78 16.54 -12.39
N ALA A 105 17.26 17.65 -11.88
CA ALA A 105 16.76 17.73 -10.53
C ALA A 105 15.47 16.91 -10.41
N LYS A 106 15.39 16.09 -9.35
CA LYS A 106 14.28 15.19 -9.10
C LYS A 106 13.44 15.72 -7.94
N VAL A 107 12.14 15.46 -8.00
CA VAL A 107 11.22 15.69 -6.88
C VAL A 107 10.54 14.38 -6.57
N LEU A 108 10.52 13.99 -5.29
CA LEU A 108 9.80 12.81 -4.83
C LEU A 108 8.79 13.20 -3.75
N PRO A 109 7.59 12.60 -3.72
CA PRO A 109 6.74 12.61 -2.55
C PRO A 109 7.36 11.69 -1.50
N LEU A 110 7.73 12.21 -0.33
CA LEU A 110 8.31 11.39 0.73
C LEU A 110 7.63 11.64 2.08
N TRP A 111 7.54 10.58 2.87
CA TRP A 111 6.97 10.55 4.21
C TRP A 111 7.98 10.97 5.27
N HIS A 112 7.49 11.67 6.27
CA HIS A 112 8.20 12.01 7.50
C HIS A 112 7.30 11.71 8.70
N GLY A 113 7.70 10.76 9.55
CA GLY A 113 6.98 10.45 10.79
C GLY A 113 7.36 11.42 11.88
N SER A 114 6.38 11.96 12.60
CA SER A 114 6.65 12.94 13.65
C SER A 114 5.60 12.95 14.76
N SER A 115 5.72 13.91 15.67
CA SER A 115 4.70 14.18 16.70
C SER A 115 3.69 15.23 16.22
N PRO A 116 2.50 15.32 16.84
CA PRO A 116 1.54 16.38 16.55
C PRO A 116 2.14 17.79 16.67
N GLU A 117 2.98 18.02 17.67
CA GLU A 117 3.62 19.32 17.93
C GLU A 117 4.63 19.68 16.84
N VAL A 118 5.40 18.69 16.37
CA VAL A 118 6.34 18.89 15.26
C VAL A 118 5.57 19.09 13.95
N CYS A 119 4.51 18.33 13.68
CA CYS A 119 3.65 18.55 12.52
C CYS A 119 3.03 19.94 12.52
N GLN A 120 2.59 20.43 13.68
CA GLN A 120 2.09 21.80 13.84
C GLN A 120 3.19 22.84 13.57
N SER A 121 4.42 22.61 14.05
CA SER A 121 5.56 23.47 13.78
C SER A 121 5.90 23.51 12.28
N VAL A 122 5.90 22.35 11.61
CA VAL A 122 6.16 22.24 10.17
C VAL A 122 5.03 22.87 9.36
N TYR A 123 3.77 22.72 9.77
CA TYR A 123 2.63 23.41 9.18
C TYR A 123 2.83 24.94 9.20
N SER A 124 3.31 25.48 10.33
CA SER A 124 3.48 26.93 10.51
C SER A 124 4.74 27.49 9.86
N SER A 125 5.85 26.75 9.86
CA SER A 125 7.19 27.29 9.55
C SER A 125 7.97 26.50 8.50
N GLY A 126 7.38 25.45 7.93
CA GLY A 126 8.09 24.50 7.09
C GLY A 126 9.02 23.61 7.92
N PHE A 127 9.79 22.74 7.27
CA PHE A 127 10.84 22.03 7.99
C PHE A 127 11.89 23.02 8.47
N THR A 128 12.23 22.96 9.75
CA THR A 128 13.34 23.73 10.32
C THR A 128 14.47 22.76 10.69
N TYR A 129 15.67 23.30 10.87
CA TYR A 129 16.83 22.47 11.18
C TYR A 129 16.69 21.89 12.59
N PHE A 130 16.41 20.58 12.68
CA PHE A 130 16.33 19.87 13.95
C PHE A 130 17.71 19.39 14.46
N GLY A 131 18.79 19.59 13.69
CA GLY A 131 20.15 19.16 14.04
C GLY A 131 20.76 19.86 15.27
N LYS A 132 21.70 19.19 15.96
CA LYS A 132 22.36 19.62 17.22
C LYS A 132 22.97 21.03 17.25
N HIS A 133 23.17 21.68 16.11
CA HIS A 133 23.96 22.92 16.04
C HIS A 133 23.17 24.22 16.15
N SER A 134 21.83 24.19 16.19
CA SER A 134 21.01 25.42 16.25
C SER A 134 20.71 25.93 17.67
N TYR A 135 21.06 25.20 18.73
CA TYR A 135 20.71 25.56 20.11
C TYR A 135 21.86 25.61 21.12
N HIS A 136 23.12 25.59 20.69
CA HIS A 136 24.27 25.87 21.58
C HIS A 136 24.44 27.38 21.84
N ASN A 137 23.35 28.07 22.20
CA ASN A 137 23.44 29.27 23.02
C ASN A 137 23.01 28.85 24.44
N GLU A 138 23.94 28.99 25.38
CA GLU A 138 23.87 28.55 26.79
C GLU A 138 22.68 29.13 27.59
N SER A 139 21.87 30.00 26.98
CA SER A 139 20.64 30.56 27.55
C SER A 139 19.38 29.71 27.36
N ALA A 140 19.44 28.58 26.65
CA ALA A 140 18.29 27.70 26.42
C ALA A 140 18.13 26.58 27.48
N SER A 141 18.40 26.86 28.76
CA SER A 141 18.29 25.86 29.84
C SER A 141 16.86 25.62 30.36
N LYS A 142 15.82 25.96 29.59
CA LYS A 142 14.41 25.73 30.00
C LYS A 142 13.52 25.07 28.93
N GLY A 143 14.04 24.80 27.72
CA GLY A 143 13.32 24.05 26.69
C GLY A 143 13.90 22.64 26.55
N ASN A 144 13.16 21.62 26.97
CA ASN A 144 13.59 20.23 27.02
C ASN A 144 13.60 19.54 25.63
N THR A 145 14.22 20.14 24.62
CA THR A 145 14.34 19.54 23.27
C THR A 145 15.67 18.78 23.16
N LYS A 146 15.77 17.64 23.84
CA LYS A 146 16.83 16.66 23.54
C LYS A 146 16.62 16.17 22.11
N ASN A 147 17.45 16.63 21.18
CA ASN A 147 17.53 16.04 19.85
C ASN A 147 17.91 14.55 20.01
N THR A 148 17.05 13.67 19.52
CA THR A 148 17.13 12.22 19.66
C THR A 148 17.96 11.55 18.56
N ASP A 149 18.28 12.26 17.46
CA ASP A 149 19.01 11.68 16.34
C ASP A 149 20.46 12.19 16.31
N GLU A 150 21.40 11.24 16.27
CA GLU A 150 22.82 11.55 16.11
C GLU A 150 23.18 11.96 14.68
N GLY A 151 22.23 11.86 13.74
CA GLY A 151 22.40 12.15 12.33
C GLY A 151 23.30 11.11 11.66
N TYR A 152 22.90 9.84 11.70
CA TYR A 152 23.73 8.71 11.22
C TYR A 152 24.19 8.85 9.77
N PHE A 153 23.35 9.45 8.92
CA PHE A 153 23.64 9.71 7.50
C PHE A 153 23.74 11.20 7.24
N GLY A 154 24.15 11.98 8.24
CA GLY A 154 24.25 13.43 8.20
C GLY A 154 23.22 14.13 9.09
N SER A 155 23.53 15.36 9.46
CA SER A 155 22.69 16.27 10.22
C SER A 155 21.68 16.97 9.29
N GLY A 156 20.76 16.21 8.68
CA GLY A 156 19.76 16.72 7.75
C GLY A 156 18.32 16.45 8.19
N ILE A 157 17.39 16.61 7.24
CA ILE A 157 15.98 16.27 7.38
C ILE A 157 15.77 14.89 6.76
N TYR A 158 15.27 13.94 7.56
CA TYR A 158 15.11 12.54 7.18
C TYR A 158 13.72 12.28 6.62
N PHE A 159 13.66 11.51 5.55
CA PHE A 159 12.45 11.11 4.87
C PHE A 159 12.53 9.65 4.43
N THR A 160 11.38 9.10 4.04
CA THR A 160 11.28 7.74 3.48
C THR A 160 10.18 7.68 2.43
N ASN A 161 10.26 6.74 1.50
CA ASN A 161 9.19 6.42 0.56
C ASN A 161 8.09 5.53 1.17
N SER A 162 8.22 5.15 2.44
CA SER A 162 7.34 4.19 3.11
C SER A 162 6.54 4.80 4.26
N ALA A 163 5.22 4.83 4.13
CA ALA A 163 4.33 5.26 5.22
C ALA A 163 4.48 4.36 6.46
N GLN A 164 4.66 3.05 6.24
CA GLN A 164 4.91 2.07 7.28
C GLN A 164 6.19 2.39 8.04
N TYR A 165 7.28 2.67 7.33
CA TYR A 165 8.54 3.01 7.95
C TYR A 165 8.44 4.34 8.72
N ALA A 166 7.87 5.37 8.11
CA ALA A 166 7.65 6.67 8.74
C ALA A 166 6.82 6.53 10.04
N SER A 167 5.78 5.68 10.05
CA SER A 167 4.93 5.48 11.22
C SER A 167 5.69 4.99 12.46
N LYS A 168 6.81 4.26 12.28
CA LYS A 168 7.65 3.79 13.39
C LYS A 168 8.32 4.93 14.16
N TYR A 169 8.48 6.08 13.52
CA TYR A 169 9.04 7.31 14.08
C TYR A 169 7.96 8.35 14.43
N SER A 170 6.70 8.05 14.11
CA SER A 170 5.58 8.91 14.50
C SER A 170 5.18 8.69 15.95
N SER A 171 4.71 9.75 16.60
CA SER A 171 3.92 9.61 17.82
C SER A 171 2.46 9.93 17.50
N GLN A 172 1.55 9.14 18.09
CA GLN A 172 0.10 9.27 17.90
C GLN A 172 -0.38 9.15 16.44
N GLY A 173 0.43 8.58 15.53
CA GLY A 173 0.06 8.37 14.13
C GLY A 173 0.10 9.63 13.27
N HIS A 174 1.01 10.57 13.55
CA HIS A 174 1.16 11.80 12.76
C HIS A 174 2.27 11.66 11.71
N LEU A 175 1.90 11.80 10.44
CA LEU A 175 2.80 11.77 9.29
C LEU A 175 2.73 13.08 8.51
N ILE A 176 3.84 13.44 7.86
CA ILE A 176 3.88 14.50 6.85
C ILE A 176 4.26 13.87 5.52
N LEU A 177 3.50 14.18 4.47
CA LEU A 177 3.88 13.92 3.09
C LEU A 177 4.36 15.23 2.47
N ALA A 178 5.60 15.24 1.99
CA ALA A 178 6.26 16.42 1.46
C ALA A 178 6.81 16.15 0.05
N TRP A 179 6.84 17.18 -0.79
CA TRP A 179 7.68 17.16 -1.98
C TRP A 179 9.11 17.45 -1.57
N VAL A 180 10.03 16.58 -1.97
CA VAL A 180 11.45 16.69 -1.62
C VAL A 180 12.29 16.74 -2.89
N SER A 181 13.07 17.80 -3.06
CA SER A 181 13.91 18.04 -4.22
C SER A 181 15.39 17.70 -3.96
N MET A 182 16.01 17.07 -4.95
CA MET A 182 17.43 16.70 -4.90
C MET A 182 18.02 16.55 -6.31
N ARG A 183 19.34 16.65 -6.40
CA ARG A 183 20.09 16.13 -7.57
C ARG A 183 20.27 14.62 -7.38
N GLU A 184 21.16 14.01 -8.15
CA GLU A 184 21.66 12.67 -7.83
C GLU A 184 22.19 12.66 -6.38
N PRO A 185 21.62 11.82 -5.49
CA PRO A 185 22.02 11.76 -4.10
C PRO A 185 23.28 10.93 -3.94
N TYR A 186 24.00 11.15 -2.85
CA TYR A 186 25.09 10.26 -2.47
C TYR A 186 24.52 8.87 -2.10
N PRO A 187 24.92 7.79 -2.80
CA PRO A 187 24.42 6.45 -2.53
C PRO A 187 25.12 5.84 -1.32
N VAL A 188 24.47 5.83 -0.16
CA VAL A 188 25.07 5.33 1.07
C VAL A 188 25.04 3.81 1.10
N VAL A 189 26.19 3.19 1.35
CA VAL A 189 26.36 1.73 1.42
C VAL A 189 27.05 1.33 2.72
N ASN A 190 26.92 0.06 3.11
CA ASN A 190 27.66 -0.51 4.23
C ASN A 190 28.69 -1.52 3.73
N ASP A 191 29.94 -1.35 4.14
CA ASP A 191 31.05 -2.21 3.74
C ASP A 191 31.22 -3.44 4.66
N ILE A 192 30.49 -3.47 5.77
CA ILE A 192 30.52 -4.56 6.75
C ILE A 192 29.10 -4.99 7.14
N PRO A 193 28.90 -6.26 7.53
CA PRO A 193 27.60 -6.72 8.03
C PRO A 193 27.11 -5.96 9.27
N HIS A 194 25.82 -6.09 9.55
CA HIS A 194 25.22 -5.61 10.80
C HIS A 194 25.62 -6.53 11.97
N PRO A 195 25.72 -6.01 13.22
CA PRO A 195 25.34 -4.67 13.69
C PRO A 195 26.49 -3.66 13.69
N GLU A 196 27.58 -3.89 12.97
CA GLU A 196 28.70 -2.97 12.91
C GLU A 196 28.39 -1.74 12.00
N LYS A 197 28.97 -0.58 12.37
CA LYS A 197 28.84 0.66 11.59
C LYS A 197 29.92 0.72 10.51
N GLY A 198 29.50 0.71 9.25
CA GLY A 198 30.41 0.82 8.11
C GLY A 198 31.08 2.17 7.94
N SER A 199 31.94 2.24 6.93
CA SER A 199 32.73 3.43 6.59
C SER A 199 31.86 4.65 6.27
N ASP A 200 30.82 4.51 5.43
CA ASP A 200 29.96 5.65 5.08
C ASP A 200 29.20 6.18 6.31
N MET A 201 28.68 5.31 7.18
CA MET A 201 28.05 5.75 8.42
C MET A 201 29.02 6.56 9.29
N LYS A 202 30.25 6.07 9.48
CA LYS A 202 31.27 6.77 10.27
C LYS A 202 31.63 8.12 9.65
N LYS A 203 31.72 8.15 8.32
CA LYS A 203 32.05 9.35 7.53
C LYS A 203 30.97 10.42 7.59
N LEU A 204 29.70 10.02 7.50
CA LEU A 204 28.58 10.94 7.38
C LEU A 204 27.99 11.37 8.72
N LYS A 205 28.23 10.60 9.80
CA LYS A 205 27.61 10.86 11.11
C LYS A 205 27.85 12.30 11.59
N GLY A 206 26.75 13.03 11.78
CA GLY A 206 26.76 14.41 12.24
C GLY A 206 27.23 15.45 11.21
N GLN A 207 27.65 15.03 10.02
CA GLN A 207 28.16 15.91 8.96
C GLN A 207 27.03 16.52 8.12
N LYS A 208 27.36 17.50 7.27
CA LYS A 208 26.45 18.02 6.25
C LYS A 208 26.38 17.07 5.04
N HIS A 209 25.88 17.56 3.91
CA HIS A 209 25.97 16.83 2.65
C HIS A 209 27.43 16.50 2.31
N TYR A 210 27.64 15.39 1.63
CA TYR A 210 28.97 14.94 1.22
C TYR A 210 29.35 15.53 -0.13
N GLN A 211 30.46 16.28 -0.17
CA GLN A 211 31.05 16.81 -1.41
C GLN A 211 30.03 17.51 -2.34
N ASN A 212 29.92 17.07 -3.61
CA ASN A 212 29.05 17.66 -4.62
C ASN A 212 27.60 17.17 -4.56
N TYR A 213 27.29 16.22 -3.68
CA TYR A 213 25.95 15.71 -3.49
C TYR A 213 25.16 16.68 -2.59
N ASN A 214 23.87 16.84 -2.85
CA ASN A 214 22.99 17.70 -2.03
C ASN A 214 21.93 16.91 -1.25
N ALA A 215 21.97 15.59 -1.34
CA ALA A 215 21.12 14.67 -0.61
C ALA A 215 21.86 13.34 -0.44
N HIS A 216 21.45 12.53 0.51
CA HIS A 216 21.90 11.14 0.65
C HIS A 216 20.72 10.19 0.47
N PHE A 217 20.94 9.06 -0.19
CA PHE A 217 19.96 8.00 -0.36
C PHE A 217 20.49 6.70 0.24
N ILE A 218 19.71 6.09 1.11
CA ILE A 218 20.16 5.02 1.99
C ILE A 218 19.14 3.88 1.98
N PRO A 219 19.35 2.82 1.19
CA PRO A 219 18.60 1.59 1.37
C PRO A 219 19.00 0.97 2.70
N VAL A 220 18.04 0.80 3.60
CA VAL A 220 18.30 0.37 4.98
C VAL A 220 17.73 -1.01 5.29
N ALA A 221 18.41 -1.72 6.16
CA ALA A 221 17.93 -2.94 6.78
C ALA A 221 18.09 -2.85 8.30
N LEU A 222 17.33 -3.69 9.02
CA LEU A 222 17.35 -3.69 10.47
C LEU A 222 18.75 -4.08 10.98
N ALA A 223 19.36 -3.24 11.81
CA ALA A 223 20.69 -3.50 12.37
C ALA A 223 20.63 -4.61 13.45
N LYS A 224 19.55 -4.64 14.22
CA LYS A 224 19.31 -5.64 15.26
C LYS A 224 17.82 -5.96 15.41
N PRO A 225 17.42 -7.25 15.45
CA PRO A 225 16.05 -7.66 15.72
C PRO A 225 15.47 -7.00 16.98
N GLY A 226 14.22 -6.56 16.92
CA GLY A 226 13.51 -5.94 18.04
C GLY A 226 13.93 -4.50 18.35
N THR A 227 14.71 -3.85 17.50
CA THR A 227 15.08 -2.43 17.65
C THR A 227 14.49 -1.56 16.54
N LEU A 228 14.59 -0.23 16.68
CA LEU A 228 14.30 0.73 15.61
C LEU A 228 15.60 1.32 15.02
N VAL A 229 16.68 0.52 15.04
CA VAL A 229 17.99 0.91 14.52
C VAL A 229 18.19 0.29 13.14
N TYR A 230 18.36 1.15 12.14
CA TYR A 230 18.48 0.76 10.75
C TYR A 230 19.80 1.29 10.19
N TYR A 231 20.55 0.39 9.56
CA TYR A 231 21.85 0.69 8.94
C TYR A 231 21.75 0.50 7.43
N PRO A 232 22.64 1.13 6.64
CA PRO A 232 22.66 0.95 5.19
C PRO A 232 22.90 -0.52 4.88
N CYS A 233 22.31 -1.00 3.79
CA CYS A 233 22.50 -2.37 3.37
C CYS A 233 23.97 -2.62 3.00
N TYR A 234 24.50 -3.76 3.43
CA TYR A 234 25.76 -4.27 2.91
C TYR A 234 25.55 -5.04 1.61
N LYS A 235 26.63 -5.45 0.96
CA LYS A 235 26.60 -6.15 -0.33
C LYS A 235 25.63 -7.35 -0.29
N ASP A 236 24.77 -7.42 -1.31
CA ASP A 236 23.74 -8.45 -1.53
C ASP A 236 22.64 -8.55 -0.46
N GLN A 237 22.64 -7.68 0.56
CA GLN A 237 21.57 -7.61 1.54
C GLN A 237 20.33 -6.93 0.92
N PRO A 238 19.14 -7.55 0.97
CA PRO A 238 17.93 -6.90 0.50
C PRO A 238 17.52 -5.74 1.44
N PRO A 239 17.19 -4.56 0.90
CA PRO A 239 16.71 -3.46 1.71
C PRO A 239 15.30 -3.74 2.24
N ALA A 240 15.09 -3.39 3.51
CA ALA A 240 13.77 -3.41 4.12
C ALA A 240 13.01 -2.12 3.77
N TRP A 241 13.69 -0.97 3.83
CA TRP A 241 13.13 0.36 3.59
C TRP A 241 14.17 1.26 2.91
N ASP A 242 13.77 2.46 2.53
CA ASP A 242 14.68 3.49 2.03
C ASP A 242 14.60 4.75 2.91
N GLU A 243 15.76 5.34 3.18
CA GLU A 243 15.89 6.65 3.80
C GLU A 243 16.47 7.66 2.83
N PHE A 244 16.06 8.91 3.01
CA PHE A 244 16.53 10.06 2.26
C PHE A 244 16.90 11.15 3.27
N VAL A 245 18.05 11.78 3.07
CA VAL A 245 18.46 12.93 3.88
C VAL A 245 18.72 14.12 2.98
N VAL A 246 18.03 15.22 3.24
CA VAL A 246 18.26 16.52 2.58
C VAL A 246 18.75 17.55 3.59
N PHE A 247 19.50 18.54 3.12
CA PHE A 247 20.31 19.39 4.00
C PHE A 247 19.83 20.84 4.04
N GLU A 248 18.86 21.20 3.22
CA GLU A 248 18.28 22.53 3.19
C GLU A 248 16.77 22.46 3.33
N LYS A 249 16.18 23.34 4.15
CA LYS A 249 14.72 23.42 4.25
C LYS A 249 14.06 23.71 2.91
N ALA A 250 14.74 24.43 2.02
CA ALA A 250 14.26 24.76 0.69
C ALA A 250 14.21 23.55 -0.26
N GLN A 251 14.85 22.43 0.11
CA GLN A 251 14.66 21.14 -0.56
C GLN A 251 13.33 20.48 -0.21
N THR A 252 12.56 21.05 0.71
CA THR A 252 11.35 20.42 1.23
C THR A 252 10.17 21.34 1.06
N LEU A 253 9.03 20.75 0.70
CA LEU A 253 7.75 21.43 0.65
C LEU A 253 6.70 20.54 1.28
N PRO A 254 6.44 20.69 2.60
CA PRO A 254 5.35 20.00 3.27
C PRO A 254 4.04 20.31 2.55
N ARG A 255 3.28 19.28 2.19
CA ARG A 255 2.00 19.45 1.51
C ARG A 255 0.84 18.86 2.27
N PHE A 256 1.04 17.74 2.95
CA PHE A 256 -0.04 17.09 3.66
C PHE A 256 0.44 16.69 5.05
N TRP A 257 -0.38 17.00 6.04
CA TRP A 257 -0.29 16.41 7.37
C TRP A 257 -1.39 15.35 7.46
N ILE A 258 -0.97 14.09 7.59
CA ILE A 258 -1.85 12.93 7.68
C ILE A 258 -1.89 12.44 9.14
N GLU A 259 -3.10 12.25 9.66
CA GLU A 259 -3.34 11.47 10.87
C GLU A 259 -3.74 10.04 10.47
N ILE A 260 -3.10 9.04 11.04
CA ILE A 260 -3.44 7.63 10.87
C ILE A 260 -3.90 7.03 12.19
N GLY A 261 -4.75 6.01 12.14
CA GLY A 261 -5.19 5.31 13.33
C GLY A 261 -5.72 3.91 13.03
N VAL A 262 -5.91 3.13 14.10
CA VAL A 262 -6.57 1.83 14.06
C VAL A 262 -8.08 2.00 13.96
N ASP A 263 -8.77 1.05 13.35
CA ASP A 263 -10.24 0.93 13.35
C ASP A 263 -11.04 2.09 12.73
N PHE A 264 -10.41 2.93 11.89
CA PHE A 264 -11.14 3.88 11.06
C PHE A 264 -11.73 3.19 9.82
N PRO A 265 -12.92 3.60 9.35
CA PRO A 265 -13.53 3.03 8.15
C PRO A 265 -12.51 3.01 7.03
N LYS A 266 -12.24 1.83 6.47
CA LYS A 266 -11.39 1.74 5.28
C LYS A 266 -12.09 2.57 4.20
N VAL A 267 -11.49 3.69 3.81
CA VAL A 267 -11.86 4.35 2.57
C VAL A 267 -11.39 3.40 1.48
N ALA A 268 -12.30 2.58 0.98
CA ALA A 268 -11.94 1.54 0.05
C ALA A 268 -11.59 2.21 -1.28
N LEU A 269 -10.45 1.84 -1.88
CA LEU A 269 -10.14 2.23 -3.26
C LEU A 269 -11.28 1.86 -4.23
N SER A 270 -12.14 0.90 -3.87
CA SER A 270 -13.35 0.52 -4.61
C SER A 270 -14.45 1.57 -4.63
N ASP A 271 -14.37 2.64 -3.82
CA ASP A 271 -15.29 3.78 -3.92
C ASP A 271 -14.90 4.74 -5.07
N ILE A 272 -13.71 4.56 -5.63
CA ILE A 272 -13.24 5.25 -6.84
C ILE A 272 -13.67 4.41 -8.03
N GLY A 273 -14.73 4.85 -8.72
CA GLY A 273 -15.16 4.19 -9.95
C GLY A 273 -14.02 4.10 -10.97
N THR A 274 -14.08 3.11 -11.85
CA THR A 274 -13.06 2.88 -12.89
C THR A 274 -13.56 3.30 -14.28
N ALA A 275 -12.64 3.49 -15.23
CA ALA A 275 -12.97 3.74 -16.62
C ALA A 275 -13.86 2.62 -17.19
N GLY A 276 -13.59 1.36 -16.83
CA GLY A 276 -14.41 0.21 -17.20
C GLY A 276 -15.82 0.26 -16.61
N GLU A 277 -15.96 0.65 -15.34
CA GLU A 277 -17.28 0.83 -14.70
C GLU A 277 -18.10 1.94 -15.37
N LEU A 278 -17.46 3.08 -15.67
CA LEU A 278 -18.13 4.18 -16.35
C LEU A 278 -18.50 3.80 -17.78
N LEU A 279 -17.60 3.18 -18.53
CA LEU A 279 -17.87 2.70 -19.88
C LEU A 279 -19.06 1.73 -19.92
N THR A 280 -19.07 0.75 -19.02
CA THR A 280 -20.18 -0.22 -18.90
C THR A 280 -21.50 0.48 -18.64
N LEU A 281 -21.52 1.45 -17.72
CA LEU A 281 -22.72 2.23 -17.42
C LEU A 281 -23.17 3.05 -18.64
N LEU A 282 -22.24 3.73 -19.32
CA LEU A 282 -22.53 4.55 -20.50
C LEU A 282 -23.15 3.73 -21.63
N LEU A 283 -22.57 2.56 -21.95
CA LEU A 283 -23.11 1.65 -22.95
C LEU A 283 -24.53 1.18 -22.57
N SER A 284 -24.73 0.80 -21.30
CA SER A 284 -26.06 0.39 -20.82
C SER A 284 -27.12 1.49 -20.89
N LEU A 285 -26.72 2.76 -20.78
CA LEU A 285 -27.61 3.91 -20.91
C LEU A 285 -27.92 4.23 -22.38
N LEU A 286 -26.95 4.07 -23.28
CA LEU A 286 -27.13 4.29 -24.73
C LEU A 286 -28.08 3.28 -25.38
N ASP A 287 -28.20 2.08 -24.80
CA ASP A 287 -29.15 1.05 -25.24
C ASP A 287 -30.61 1.36 -24.86
N LYS A 288 -30.86 2.39 -24.03
CA LYS A 288 -32.22 2.74 -23.60
C LYS A 288 -32.95 3.63 -24.62
N PRO A 289 -34.18 3.28 -25.04
CA PRO A 289 -34.94 4.09 -25.98
C PRO A 289 -35.11 5.55 -25.54
N GLU A 290 -35.36 5.79 -24.26
CA GLU A 290 -35.58 7.14 -23.71
C GLU A 290 -34.34 8.03 -23.83
N VAL A 291 -33.15 7.44 -23.77
CA VAL A 291 -31.88 8.15 -23.97
C VAL A 291 -31.68 8.42 -25.46
N GLN A 292 -32.01 7.46 -26.33
CA GLN A 292 -31.92 7.63 -27.79
C GLN A 292 -32.87 8.72 -28.32
N TYR A 293 -34.05 8.86 -27.72
CA TYR A 293 -34.99 9.96 -28.05
C TYR A 293 -34.50 11.34 -27.56
N HIS A 294 -33.52 11.39 -26.66
CA HIS A 294 -32.93 12.63 -26.17
C HIS A 294 -31.57 12.91 -26.83
N ALA A 295 -31.59 13.41 -28.08
CA ALA A 295 -30.42 13.57 -28.95
C ALA A 295 -29.16 14.16 -28.27
N ALA A 296 -29.30 15.26 -27.52
CA ALA A 296 -28.17 15.90 -26.82
C ALA A 296 -27.54 15.02 -25.73
N LEU A 297 -28.36 14.23 -25.04
CA LEU A 297 -27.90 13.34 -23.97
C LEU A 297 -27.20 12.13 -24.59
N SER A 298 -27.81 11.52 -25.62
CA SER A 298 -27.21 10.40 -26.36
C SER A 298 -25.84 10.77 -26.95
N GLN A 299 -25.75 11.92 -27.63
CA GLN A 299 -24.50 12.40 -28.21
C GLN A 299 -23.40 12.62 -27.15
N MET A 300 -23.76 13.21 -26.01
CA MET A 300 -22.83 13.45 -24.91
C MET A 300 -22.34 12.13 -24.28
N LEU A 301 -23.25 11.18 -24.01
CA LEU A 301 -22.90 9.86 -23.47
C LEU A 301 -21.99 9.09 -24.44
N GLN A 302 -22.23 9.17 -25.75
CA GLN A 302 -21.42 8.51 -26.77
C GLN A 302 -20.02 9.14 -26.87
N ALA A 303 -19.90 10.47 -26.81
CA ALA A 303 -18.61 11.13 -26.74
C ALA A 303 -17.82 10.71 -25.50
N LYS A 304 -18.50 10.58 -24.34
CA LYS A 304 -17.86 10.13 -23.10
C LYS A 304 -17.43 8.67 -23.17
N ALA A 305 -18.23 7.80 -23.78
CA ALA A 305 -17.89 6.38 -23.95
C ALA A 305 -16.64 6.20 -24.83
N ASN A 306 -16.53 6.97 -25.91
CA ASN A 306 -15.34 6.95 -26.78
C ASN A 306 -14.07 7.37 -26.03
N LEU A 307 -14.15 8.38 -25.16
CA LEU A 307 -13.02 8.78 -24.31
C LEU A 307 -12.62 7.68 -23.32
N MET A 308 -13.58 6.94 -22.76
CA MET A 308 -13.29 5.83 -21.84
C MET A 308 -12.73 4.60 -22.56
N LEU A 309 -13.09 4.36 -23.83
CA LEU A 309 -12.53 3.26 -24.64
C LEU A 309 -11.03 3.39 -24.89
N GLU A 310 -10.50 4.62 -24.86
CA GLU A 310 -9.07 4.90 -25.01
C GLU A 310 -8.27 4.69 -23.71
N GLN A 311 -8.96 4.44 -22.58
CA GLN A 311 -8.34 4.23 -21.26
C GLN A 311 -8.31 2.74 -20.89
N ALA A 312 -7.33 2.32 -20.08
CA ALA A 312 -7.33 0.98 -19.52
C ALA A 312 -8.55 0.79 -18.58
N GLU A 313 -9.23 -0.35 -18.63
CA GLU A 313 -10.46 -0.57 -17.85
C GLU A 313 -10.28 -0.38 -16.34
N THR A 314 -9.10 -0.72 -15.82
CA THR A 314 -8.72 -0.57 -14.40
C THR A 314 -8.28 0.85 -14.05
N HIS A 315 -8.28 1.78 -15.01
CA HIS A 315 -7.87 3.16 -14.77
C HIS A 315 -8.87 3.83 -13.82
N PRO A 316 -8.43 4.39 -12.69
CA PRO A 316 -9.32 5.13 -11.79
C PRO A 316 -9.91 6.36 -12.49
N LEU A 317 -11.18 6.64 -12.25
CA LEU A 317 -11.82 7.83 -12.81
C LEU A 317 -11.30 9.11 -12.19
N GLU A 318 -11.12 10.14 -13.01
CA GLU A 318 -10.89 11.51 -12.57
C GLU A 318 -12.13 12.08 -11.86
N LEU A 319 -11.98 13.16 -11.09
CA LEU A 319 -13.06 13.69 -10.25
C LEU A 319 -14.32 14.08 -11.03
N GLU A 320 -14.16 14.69 -12.21
CA GLU A 320 -15.30 15.01 -13.08
C GLU A 320 -16.01 13.75 -13.56
N ASP A 321 -15.25 12.70 -13.86
CA ASP A 321 -15.79 11.41 -14.31
C ASP A 321 -16.45 10.63 -13.18
N GLN A 322 -15.96 10.76 -11.95
CA GLN A 322 -16.64 10.22 -10.77
C GLN A 322 -17.96 10.95 -10.49
N LYS A 323 -17.99 12.29 -10.62
CA LYS A 323 -19.23 13.07 -10.52
C LYS A 323 -20.20 12.69 -11.62
N PHE A 324 -19.68 12.54 -12.84
CA PHE A 324 -20.43 12.07 -13.99
C PHE A 324 -21.01 10.68 -13.74
N LEU A 325 -20.20 9.72 -13.30
CA LEU A 325 -20.61 8.36 -12.95
C LEU A 325 -21.74 8.35 -11.92
N LYS A 326 -21.61 9.13 -10.84
CA LYS A 326 -22.64 9.25 -9.79
C LYS A 326 -23.97 9.78 -10.32
N LEU A 327 -23.94 10.74 -11.24
CA LEU A 327 -25.14 11.30 -11.86
C LEU A 327 -25.73 10.39 -12.94
N ALA A 328 -24.89 9.75 -13.75
CA ALA A 328 -25.28 8.77 -14.74
C ALA A 328 -25.97 7.56 -14.09
N LYS A 329 -25.51 7.11 -12.91
CA LYS A 329 -26.18 6.06 -12.13
C LYS A 329 -27.62 6.45 -11.75
N ARG A 330 -27.92 7.75 -11.58
CA ARG A 330 -29.30 8.23 -11.31
C ARG A 330 -30.22 8.19 -12.54
N LEU A 331 -29.67 8.02 -13.75
CA LEU A 331 -30.44 7.73 -14.96
C LEU A 331 -30.83 6.25 -15.09
N GLN A 332 -30.57 5.43 -14.07
CA GLN A 332 -31.07 4.05 -13.99
C GLN A 332 -32.35 3.88 -13.14
N PRO A 333 -33.42 4.71 -13.23
CA PRO A 333 -34.59 4.45 -12.39
C PRO A 333 -35.36 3.19 -12.83
N GLU A 334 -35.95 2.53 -11.83
CA GLU A 334 -36.88 1.38 -11.89
C GLU A 334 -38.24 1.73 -12.54
N GLY A 335 -38.32 2.76 -13.40
CA GLY A 335 -39.54 3.24 -14.04
C GLY A 335 -39.28 4.09 -15.28
N GLU A 336 -40.22 4.08 -16.23
CA GLU A 336 -40.11 4.46 -17.66
C GLU A 336 -39.78 5.95 -17.97
N LYS A 337 -39.50 6.83 -16.99
CA LYS A 337 -39.29 8.27 -17.27
C LYS A 337 -37.96 8.80 -16.75
N LEU A 338 -37.18 9.40 -17.65
CA LEU A 338 -35.95 10.13 -17.33
C LEU A 338 -36.27 11.39 -16.51
N SER A 339 -35.50 11.63 -15.45
CA SER A 339 -35.58 12.86 -14.67
C SER A 339 -34.95 14.03 -15.45
N ASN A 340 -35.77 14.98 -15.92
CA ASN A 340 -35.30 16.18 -16.62
C ASN A 340 -34.24 16.97 -15.82
N ALA A 341 -34.34 16.96 -14.48
CA ALA A 341 -33.35 17.60 -13.62
C ALA A 341 -31.99 16.89 -13.68
N THR A 342 -31.99 15.55 -13.70
CA THR A 342 -30.75 14.75 -13.80
C THR A 342 -30.12 14.89 -15.18
N VAL A 343 -30.93 14.88 -16.24
CA VAL A 343 -30.48 15.11 -17.63
C VAL A 343 -29.84 16.48 -17.76
N SER A 344 -30.49 17.54 -17.23
CA SER A 344 -29.92 18.90 -17.27
C SER A 344 -28.60 19.02 -16.50
N MET A 345 -28.46 18.34 -15.35
CA MET A 345 -27.19 18.31 -14.61
C MET A 345 -26.08 17.59 -15.38
N LEU A 346 -26.39 16.47 -16.03
CA LEU A 346 -25.42 15.72 -16.84
C LEU A 346 -24.97 16.49 -18.07
N LEU A 347 -25.90 17.15 -18.77
CA LEU A 347 -25.55 18.00 -19.91
C LEU A 347 -24.64 19.15 -19.51
N LYS A 348 -24.91 19.82 -18.37
CA LYS A 348 -24.03 20.89 -17.86
C LYS A 348 -22.61 20.41 -17.54
N ILE A 349 -22.46 19.18 -17.05
CA ILE A 349 -21.15 18.59 -16.77
C ILE A 349 -20.47 18.15 -18.07
N GLY A 350 -21.21 17.59 -19.03
CA GLY A 350 -20.69 17.16 -20.33
C GLY A 350 -20.36 18.31 -21.29
N GLU A 351 -20.99 19.47 -21.11
CA GLU A 351 -20.70 20.72 -21.85
C GLU A 351 -19.50 21.48 -21.27
N SER A 352 -19.01 21.08 -20.09
CA SER A 352 -17.75 21.62 -19.59
C SER A 352 -16.65 21.20 -20.55
N PRO A 353 -15.94 22.14 -21.21
CA PRO A 353 -14.93 21.79 -22.19
C PRO A 353 -13.90 20.92 -21.50
N SER A 354 -13.67 19.71 -22.02
CA SER A 354 -12.50 18.93 -21.64
C SER A 354 -11.31 19.86 -21.76
N SER A 355 -10.64 20.10 -20.64
CA SER A 355 -9.55 21.05 -20.53
C SER A 355 -8.43 20.73 -21.53
N THR A 356 -8.40 21.45 -22.64
CA THR A 356 -7.17 22.21 -22.92
C THR A 356 -7.08 23.31 -21.87
N PRO A 357 -5.94 23.48 -21.16
CA PRO A 357 -5.88 24.26 -19.93
C PRO A 357 -6.07 25.77 -20.21
N PRO A 358 -7.10 26.45 -19.62
CA PRO A 358 -7.18 27.90 -19.70
C PRO A 358 -6.49 28.55 -18.49
N ALA A 359 -5.78 29.64 -18.77
CA ALA A 359 -5.21 30.55 -17.79
C ALA A 359 -6.31 31.14 -16.87
N ALA A 360 -6.08 31.06 -15.56
CA ALA A 360 -6.98 31.64 -14.55
C ALA A 360 -6.62 33.11 -14.27
N ALA A 361 -7.61 34.00 -14.43
CA ALA A 361 -7.58 35.36 -13.91
C ALA A 361 -7.95 35.37 -12.40
N PRO A 362 -7.49 36.37 -11.62
CA PRO A 362 -7.42 36.28 -10.16
C PRO A 362 -8.69 36.77 -9.45
N VAL A 363 -9.02 36.10 -8.34
CA VAL A 363 -9.96 36.60 -7.32
C VAL A 363 -9.14 37.27 -6.20
N LYS A 364 -9.39 38.56 -5.96
CA LYS A 364 -8.86 39.32 -4.81
C LYS A 364 -9.89 39.32 -3.69
N VAL A 365 -9.51 38.93 -2.48
CA VAL A 365 -10.20 39.35 -1.25
C VAL A 365 -9.18 39.60 -0.15
N SER A 366 -9.21 40.81 0.42
CA SER A 366 -8.44 41.25 1.59
C SER A 366 -9.24 41.03 2.88
N SER A 367 -8.56 40.82 4.00
CA SER A 367 -9.14 40.98 5.34
C SER A 367 -8.07 41.24 6.41
N PRO A 368 -8.41 41.99 7.50
CA PRO A 368 -7.48 42.57 8.46
C PRO A 368 -7.22 41.68 9.70
N PRO A 369 -6.27 42.04 10.59
CA PRO A 369 -5.81 41.16 11.65
C PRO A 369 -6.54 41.40 12.98
N LEU A 370 -6.76 40.34 13.76
CA LEU A 370 -6.99 40.43 15.20
C LEU A 370 -6.22 39.34 15.94
N SER A 371 -5.63 39.77 17.05
CA SER A 371 -4.71 39.06 17.94
C SER A 371 -5.37 38.95 19.31
N VAL A 372 -5.41 37.76 19.92
CA VAL A 372 -5.56 37.61 21.38
C VAL A 372 -4.88 36.31 21.88
N THR A 373 -4.11 36.49 22.95
CA THR A 373 -3.34 35.57 23.80
C THR A 373 -4.23 34.66 24.66
N SER A 374 -3.77 33.44 24.96
CA SER A 374 -4.39 32.54 25.95
C SER A 374 -3.35 31.95 26.91
N LEU A 375 -3.71 31.90 28.20
CA LEU A 375 -2.95 31.35 29.32
C LEU A 375 -3.35 29.88 29.57
N VAL A 376 -2.37 29.03 29.86
CA VAL A 376 -2.54 27.60 30.19
C VAL A 376 -2.26 27.35 31.68
N PRO A 377 -3.04 26.50 32.38
CA PRO A 377 -2.69 26.04 33.73
C PRO A 377 -1.94 24.69 33.72
N VAL A 378 -1.06 24.55 34.71
CA VAL A 378 -0.11 23.45 34.93
C VAL A 378 -0.76 22.28 35.68
N LEU A 379 -0.46 21.04 35.29
CA LEU A 379 -0.77 19.80 36.02
C LEU A 379 0.52 19.14 36.58
N PRO A 380 0.44 18.38 37.70
CA PRO A 380 1.57 17.87 38.46
C PRO A 380 2.12 16.51 37.96
N PRO A 381 3.32 16.10 38.40
CA PRO A 381 4.09 15.03 37.76
C PRO A 381 3.74 13.61 38.26
N ALA A 382 3.88 12.65 37.35
CA ALA A 382 3.60 11.23 37.54
C ALA A 382 4.76 10.47 38.20
N ALA A 383 4.40 9.46 39.00
CA ALA A 383 5.29 8.60 39.77
C ALA A 383 5.95 7.49 38.91
N THR A 384 7.18 7.16 39.29
CA THR A 384 8.10 6.18 38.70
C THR A 384 7.75 4.75 39.05
N LEU A 385 7.71 3.85 38.06
CA LEU A 385 7.66 2.39 38.24
C LEU A 385 9.01 1.75 37.87
N ALA A 386 9.42 0.78 38.68
CA ALA A 386 10.72 0.09 38.60
C ALA A 386 10.77 -0.99 37.50
N PRO A 387 11.97 -1.41 37.05
CA PRO A 387 12.15 -2.26 35.87
C PRO A 387 11.99 -3.75 36.19
N VAL A 388 11.23 -4.45 35.35
CA VAL A 388 11.09 -5.92 35.34
C VAL A 388 12.22 -6.53 34.49
N GLN A 389 12.90 -7.55 34.99
CA GLN A 389 14.00 -8.22 34.29
C GLN A 389 13.51 -9.18 33.17
N PRO A 390 14.23 -9.29 32.04
CA PRO A 390 13.82 -10.08 30.89
C PRO A 390 14.11 -11.58 31.08
N LYS A 391 13.07 -12.41 30.92
CA LYS A 391 13.19 -13.87 30.78
C LYS A 391 13.69 -14.23 29.36
N THR A 392 14.57 -15.22 29.28
CA THR A 392 15.13 -15.77 28.05
C THR A 392 14.01 -16.25 27.09
N PRO A 393 14.04 -15.88 25.79
CA PRO A 393 12.98 -16.25 24.86
C PRO A 393 13.00 -17.74 24.55
N VAL A 394 11.98 -18.46 25.02
CA VAL A 394 11.70 -19.84 24.61
C VAL A 394 11.24 -19.81 23.16
N LYS A 395 11.88 -20.60 22.28
CA LYS A 395 11.45 -20.75 20.89
C LYS A 395 9.99 -21.21 20.88
N PRO A 396 9.04 -20.48 20.25
CA PRO A 396 7.63 -20.84 20.27
C PRO A 396 7.45 -22.22 19.66
N VAL A 397 6.78 -23.12 20.37
CA VAL A 397 6.37 -24.42 19.83
C VAL A 397 5.25 -24.16 18.82
N LEU A 398 5.40 -24.69 17.60
CA LEU A 398 4.38 -24.59 16.56
C LEU A 398 3.08 -25.27 17.04
N PRO A 399 1.89 -24.65 16.83
CA PRO A 399 0.62 -25.29 17.15
C PRO A 399 0.45 -26.62 16.40
N ALA A 400 -0.14 -27.64 17.02
CA ALA A 400 -0.32 -28.97 16.41
C ALA A 400 -1.14 -28.96 15.10
N ILE A 401 -2.05 -27.98 14.97
CA ILE A 401 -2.84 -27.79 13.75
C ILE A 401 -2.00 -27.28 12.57
N ALA A 402 -0.83 -26.66 12.82
CA ALA A 402 -0.03 -26.01 11.82
C ALA A 402 0.50 -27.01 10.77
N PHE A 403 0.49 -26.59 9.51
CA PHE A 403 1.25 -27.19 8.42
C PHE A 403 2.44 -26.29 8.10
N GLY A 404 3.46 -26.38 8.95
CA GLY A 404 4.71 -25.61 8.86
C GLY A 404 5.80 -26.30 8.07
N LYS A 405 7.02 -25.74 8.15
CA LYS A 405 8.22 -26.18 7.46
C LYS A 405 8.52 -27.66 7.66
N GLU A 406 8.41 -28.18 8.88
CA GLU A 406 8.68 -29.59 9.17
C GLU A 406 7.74 -30.53 8.39
N LEU A 407 6.45 -30.19 8.28
CA LEU A 407 5.49 -30.99 7.50
C LEU A 407 5.69 -30.79 5.99
N TRP A 408 6.01 -29.58 5.54
CA TRP A 408 6.43 -29.36 4.16
C TRP A 408 7.62 -30.24 3.78
N GLU A 409 8.68 -30.26 4.59
CA GLU A 409 9.88 -31.07 4.36
C GLU A 409 9.58 -32.56 4.31
N LYS A 410 8.73 -33.03 5.24
CA LYS A 410 8.25 -34.39 5.35
C LYS A 410 7.49 -34.84 4.10
N TYR A 411 6.56 -34.02 3.62
CA TYR A 411 5.63 -34.41 2.56
C TYR A 411 6.11 -34.03 1.16
N LEU A 412 6.69 -32.85 0.94
CA LEU A 412 6.89 -32.29 -0.41
C LEU A 412 8.31 -31.74 -0.65
N GLY A 413 8.97 -31.15 0.34
CA GLY A 413 10.28 -30.51 0.12
C GLY A 413 10.64 -29.42 1.12
N ASP A 414 11.90 -29.01 1.08
CA ASP A 414 12.39 -27.88 1.88
C ASP A 414 11.78 -26.57 1.38
N VAL A 415 11.27 -25.76 2.29
CA VAL A 415 10.61 -24.49 1.99
C VAL A 415 11.47 -23.26 2.26
N GLY A 416 12.73 -23.46 2.65
CA GLY A 416 13.64 -22.38 3.02
C GLY A 416 13.29 -21.84 4.41
N GLU A 417 13.27 -20.52 4.57
CA GLU A 417 12.98 -19.89 5.86
C GLU A 417 11.48 -19.91 6.18
N GLU A 418 11.16 -20.43 7.37
CA GLU A 418 9.81 -20.37 7.93
C GLU A 418 9.64 -19.02 8.66
N PRO A 419 8.72 -18.14 8.21
CA PRO A 419 8.46 -16.89 8.90
C PRO A 419 7.89 -17.19 10.31
N PRO A 420 8.20 -16.36 11.32
CA PRO A 420 7.63 -16.54 12.65
C PRO A 420 6.12 -16.34 12.63
N LEU A 421 5.38 -17.14 13.40
CA LEU A 421 3.97 -16.87 13.70
C LEU A 421 3.85 -15.62 14.59
N PRO A 422 2.70 -14.91 14.54
CA PRO A 422 2.38 -13.86 15.50
C PRO A 422 2.51 -14.35 16.95
N ALA A 423 2.98 -13.48 17.85
CA ALA A 423 3.22 -13.83 19.25
C ALA A 423 1.93 -14.26 19.99
N ASP A 424 0.78 -13.78 19.51
CA ASP A 424 -0.56 -14.07 20.02
C ASP A 424 -1.24 -15.26 19.32
N ILE A 425 -0.52 -16.05 18.51
CA ILE A 425 -1.15 -17.14 17.74
C ILE A 425 -1.95 -18.12 18.61
N GLN A 426 -1.47 -18.47 19.80
CA GLN A 426 -2.21 -19.34 20.71
C GLN A 426 -3.54 -18.70 21.16
N GLN A 427 -3.54 -17.40 21.42
CA GLN A 427 -4.76 -16.66 21.73
C GLN A 427 -5.71 -16.63 20.53
N ILE A 428 -5.19 -16.40 19.31
CA ILE A 428 -6.00 -16.43 18.09
C ILE A 428 -6.66 -17.81 17.93
N LEU A 429 -5.90 -18.88 18.06
CA LEU A 429 -6.39 -20.25 17.87
C LEU A 429 -7.43 -20.66 18.91
N GLN A 430 -7.26 -20.20 20.15
CA GLN A 430 -8.20 -20.44 21.23
C GLN A 430 -9.42 -19.49 21.24
N SER A 431 -9.41 -18.43 20.43
CA SER A 431 -10.51 -17.47 20.38
C SER A 431 -11.76 -18.07 19.71
N PRO A 432 -12.96 -17.58 20.06
CA PRO A 432 -14.19 -17.96 19.37
C PRO A 432 -14.11 -17.67 17.87
N CYS A 433 -14.52 -18.64 17.06
CA CYS A 433 -14.61 -18.48 15.62
C CYS A 433 -15.78 -17.54 15.28
N PRO A 434 -15.56 -16.50 14.45
CA PRO A 434 -16.64 -15.58 14.11
C PRO A 434 -17.69 -16.18 13.16
N PHE A 435 -17.31 -17.20 12.38
CA PHE A 435 -18.18 -17.82 11.37
C PHE A 435 -19.01 -18.98 11.93
N PHE A 436 -18.44 -19.75 12.86
CA PHE A 436 -19.02 -21.00 13.38
C PHE A 436 -19.30 -20.85 14.88
N PRO A 437 -20.54 -20.48 15.27
CA PRO A 437 -20.89 -20.25 16.67
C PRO A 437 -20.56 -21.44 17.58
N GLY A 438 -19.98 -21.16 18.74
CA GLY A 438 -19.62 -22.18 19.73
C GLY A 438 -18.35 -22.98 19.41
N LYS A 439 -17.64 -22.66 18.32
CA LYS A 439 -16.35 -23.26 17.96
C LYS A 439 -15.20 -22.29 18.14
N LYS A 440 -14.00 -22.81 18.38
CA LYS A 440 -12.74 -22.06 18.36
C LYS A 440 -12.16 -21.98 16.95
N VAL A 441 -11.28 -21.01 16.70
CA VAL A 441 -10.56 -20.88 15.43
C VAL A 441 -9.80 -22.16 15.08
N GLU A 442 -9.12 -22.80 16.04
CA GLU A 442 -8.37 -24.05 15.80
C GLU A 442 -9.23 -25.24 15.36
N GLU A 443 -10.51 -25.26 15.73
CA GLU A 443 -11.44 -26.32 15.36
C GLU A 443 -11.98 -26.15 13.93
N THR A 444 -12.00 -24.92 13.44
CA THR A 444 -12.68 -24.55 12.18
C THR A 444 -11.72 -24.11 11.09
N HIS A 445 -10.46 -23.84 11.42
CA HIS A 445 -9.46 -23.35 10.46
C HIS A 445 -8.30 -24.33 10.26
N LEU A 446 -7.63 -24.15 9.13
CA LEU A 446 -6.30 -24.67 8.81
C LEU A 446 -5.29 -23.54 9.05
N LEU A 447 -4.19 -23.85 9.73
CA LEU A 447 -3.04 -22.96 9.83
C LEU A 447 -1.95 -23.47 8.87
N THR A 448 -1.77 -22.80 7.75
CA THR A 448 -0.92 -23.29 6.65
C THR A 448 0.18 -22.30 6.33
N LEU A 449 1.42 -22.77 6.23
CA LEU A 449 2.51 -22.00 5.64
C LEU A 449 2.36 -22.01 4.11
N ILE A 450 2.29 -20.82 3.51
CA ILE A 450 2.39 -20.63 2.06
C ILE A 450 3.84 -20.24 1.75
N PRO A 451 4.69 -21.19 1.29
CA PRO A 451 6.10 -20.90 1.08
C PRO A 451 6.33 -20.16 -0.24
N LYS A 452 7.39 -19.34 -0.28
CA LYS A 452 7.89 -18.75 -1.53
C LYS A 452 8.41 -19.80 -2.50
N THR A 453 9.14 -20.78 -1.96
CA THR A 453 9.81 -21.81 -2.74
C THR A 453 9.64 -23.17 -2.08
N VAL A 454 9.68 -24.24 -2.88
CA VAL A 454 9.84 -25.63 -2.43
C VAL A 454 11.02 -26.24 -3.19
N ASN A 455 12.00 -26.77 -2.47
CA ASN A 455 13.29 -27.25 -2.98
C ASN A 455 13.99 -26.20 -3.88
N GLY A 456 13.98 -24.93 -3.44
CA GLY A 456 14.58 -23.80 -4.16
C GLY A 456 13.83 -23.33 -5.41
N LYS A 457 12.73 -23.99 -5.80
CA LYS A 457 11.88 -23.59 -6.94
C LYS A 457 10.65 -22.80 -6.46
N PRO A 458 10.20 -21.75 -7.18
CA PRO A 458 8.99 -21.01 -6.82
C PRO A 458 7.76 -21.91 -6.62
N LEU A 459 7.00 -21.69 -5.55
CA LEU A 459 5.71 -22.35 -5.36
C LEU A 459 4.65 -21.62 -6.21
N THR A 460 4.09 -22.33 -7.17
CA THR A 460 3.03 -21.87 -8.06
C THR A 460 1.98 -22.97 -8.16
N LEU A 461 0.83 -22.71 -8.81
CA LEU A 461 -0.15 -23.78 -9.05
C LEU A 461 0.42 -24.89 -9.95
N ASN A 462 1.26 -24.54 -10.94
CA ASN A 462 1.94 -25.52 -11.78
C ASN A 462 2.93 -26.38 -10.99
N SER A 463 3.77 -25.78 -10.13
CA SER A 463 4.70 -26.58 -9.33
C SER A 463 3.99 -27.37 -8.23
N LEU A 464 2.88 -26.85 -7.67
CA LEU A 464 2.03 -27.56 -6.73
C LEU A 464 1.42 -28.82 -7.35
N GLU A 465 0.93 -28.75 -8.59
CA GLU A 465 0.41 -29.91 -9.35
C GLU A 465 1.41 -31.08 -9.35
N GLU A 466 2.66 -30.79 -9.66
CA GLU A 466 3.72 -31.80 -9.75
C GLU A 466 4.15 -32.32 -8.37
N LEU A 467 4.18 -31.44 -7.37
CA LEU A 467 4.52 -31.81 -5.99
C LEU A 467 3.50 -32.80 -5.40
N VAL A 468 2.19 -32.56 -5.58
CA VAL A 468 1.14 -33.39 -4.96
C VAL A 468 0.91 -34.72 -5.69
N LYS A 469 1.34 -34.84 -6.95
CA LYS A 469 1.38 -36.12 -7.70
C LYS A 469 2.45 -37.07 -7.19
N HIS A 470 3.54 -36.52 -6.66
CA HIS A 470 4.70 -37.27 -6.20
C HIS A 470 5.14 -36.88 -4.79
N PRO A 471 4.24 -36.98 -3.78
CA PRO A 471 4.62 -36.62 -2.43
C PRO A 471 5.60 -37.65 -1.88
N LYS A 472 6.54 -37.20 -1.03
CA LYS A 472 7.50 -38.07 -0.35
C LYS A 472 6.81 -39.03 0.62
N GLN A 473 5.69 -38.59 1.22
CA GLN A 473 4.86 -39.36 2.14
C GLN A 473 3.38 -38.99 1.93
N GLY A 474 2.45 -39.80 2.44
CA GLY A 474 1.02 -39.55 2.28
C GLY A 474 0.46 -40.05 0.95
N GLN A 475 -0.79 -39.69 0.65
CA GLN A 475 -1.48 -40.17 -0.55
C GLN A 475 -1.26 -39.20 -1.71
N ALA A 476 -0.73 -39.73 -2.82
CA ALA A 476 -0.63 -38.98 -4.07
C ALA A 476 -2.01 -38.51 -4.53
N THR A 477 -2.06 -37.32 -5.11
CA THR A 477 -3.27 -36.70 -5.66
C THR A 477 -2.90 -35.78 -6.82
N GLN A 478 -3.86 -35.07 -7.37
CA GLN A 478 -3.66 -34.16 -8.47
C GLN A 478 -4.79 -33.13 -8.56
N TYR A 479 -4.69 -32.24 -9.52
CA TYR A 479 -5.89 -31.56 -10.02
C TYR A 479 -6.70 -32.54 -10.88
N SER A 480 -7.97 -32.75 -10.53
CA SER A 480 -8.92 -33.47 -11.40
C SER A 480 -9.19 -32.65 -12.66
N TYR A 481 -9.23 -31.33 -12.50
CA TYR A 481 -9.35 -30.39 -13.60
C TYR A 481 -8.66 -29.07 -13.26
N TYR A 482 -7.79 -28.63 -14.16
CA TYR A 482 -7.09 -27.36 -14.05
C TYR A 482 -7.32 -26.54 -15.34
N TRP A 483 -8.21 -25.55 -15.28
CA TRP A 483 -8.69 -24.84 -16.47
C TRP A 483 -7.54 -24.16 -17.25
N PRO A 484 -7.45 -24.33 -18.59
CA PRO A 484 -6.33 -23.83 -19.38
C PRO A 484 -6.03 -22.33 -19.23
N SER A 485 -7.06 -21.49 -19.24
CA SER A 485 -6.92 -20.02 -19.06
C SER A 485 -6.33 -19.67 -17.69
N ILE A 486 -6.71 -20.40 -16.62
CA ILE A 486 -6.11 -20.22 -15.28
C ILE A 486 -4.66 -20.68 -15.28
N LYS A 487 -4.36 -21.82 -15.90
CA LYS A 487 -2.99 -22.35 -16.04
C LYS A 487 -2.08 -21.36 -16.77
N LYS A 488 -2.61 -20.70 -17.80
CA LYS A 488 -1.91 -19.67 -18.57
C LYS A 488 -1.67 -18.38 -17.79
N GLU A 489 -2.69 -17.84 -17.12
CA GLU A 489 -2.61 -16.52 -16.48
C GLU A 489 -2.01 -16.57 -15.06
N TYR A 490 -2.34 -17.61 -14.30
CA TYR A 490 -2.01 -17.71 -12.87
C TYR A 490 -1.06 -18.88 -12.54
N GLY A 491 -0.87 -19.84 -13.46
CA GLY A 491 -0.15 -21.07 -13.15
C GLY A 491 1.31 -20.91 -12.79
N SER A 492 1.95 -19.83 -13.24
CA SER A 492 3.35 -19.51 -12.96
C SER A 492 3.53 -18.43 -11.89
N GLN A 493 2.43 -17.93 -11.29
CA GLN A 493 2.52 -16.91 -10.25
C GLN A 493 2.97 -17.54 -8.93
N SER A 494 3.88 -16.84 -8.25
CA SER A 494 4.48 -17.24 -6.97
C SER A 494 4.31 -16.11 -5.97
N PRO A 495 4.14 -16.41 -4.68
CA PRO A 495 4.17 -15.37 -3.66
C PRO A 495 5.58 -14.75 -3.59
N LEU A 496 5.65 -13.46 -3.25
CA LEU A 496 6.92 -12.71 -3.16
C LEU A 496 7.80 -13.16 -1.97
N ARG A 497 7.16 -13.65 -0.90
CA ARG A 497 7.75 -14.16 0.33
C ARG A 497 6.88 -15.28 0.91
N SER A 498 7.44 -16.08 1.81
CA SER A 498 6.68 -17.05 2.60
C SER A 498 5.81 -16.33 3.64
N TYR A 499 4.61 -16.81 3.92
CA TYR A 499 3.71 -16.27 4.95
C TYR A 499 2.73 -17.32 5.46
N TRP A 500 2.10 -17.06 6.61
CA TRP A 500 1.11 -17.93 7.22
C TRP A 500 -0.32 -17.48 6.88
N VAL A 501 -1.21 -18.44 6.69
CA VAL A 501 -2.65 -18.18 6.55
C VAL A 501 -3.46 -19.04 7.51
N LEU A 502 -4.57 -18.48 7.98
CA LEU A 502 -5.69 -19.21 8.56
C LEU A 502 -6.81 -19.26 7.53
N MET A 503 -7.22 -20.46 7.12
CA MET A 503 -8.32 -20.64 6.17
C MET A 503 -9.39 -21.54 6.78
N THR A 504 -10.67 -21.21 6.65
CA THR A 504 -11.75 -22.08 7.13
C THR A 504 -11.71 -23.46 6.45
N ARG A 505 -12.02 -24.51 7.20
CA ARG A 505 -12.10 -25.91 6.71
C ARG A 505 -13.30 -26.14 5.80
N ASP A 506 -14.28 -25.26 5.87
CA ASP A 506 -15.52 -25.28 5.09
C ASP A 506 -15.87 -23.85 4.64
N VAL A 507 -16.83 -23.73 3.73
CA VAL A 507 -17.40 -22.43 3.35
C VAL A 507 -18.09 -21.77 4.54
N ILE A 508 -18.08 -20.44 4.57
CA ILE A 508 -18.75 -19.65 5.61
C ILE A 508 -20.24 -20.00 5.60
N PRO A 509 -20.87 -20.24 6.77
CA PRO A 509 -22.29 -20.52 6.83
C PRO A 509 -23.11 -19.46 6.10
N GLU A 510 -24.16 -19.89 5.42
CA GLU A 510 -25.03 -19.01 4.61
C GLU A 510 -24.34 -18.34 3.42
N SER A 511 -23.06 -18.58 3.15
CA SER A 511 -22.43 -18.05 1.92
C SER A 511 -22.94 -18.74 0.67
N GLN A 512 -23.37 -20.00 0.77
CA GLN A 512 -23.94 -20.73 -0.36
C GLN A 512 -25.26 -20.14 -0.85
N TYR A 513 -25.59 -20.36 -2.13
CA TYR A 513 -26.79 -19.80 -2.78
C TYR A 513 -26.86 -18.27 -2.79
N LYS A 514 -25.70 -17.59 -2.68
CA LYS A 514 -25.58 -16.13 -2.75
C LYS A 514 -24.69 -15.71 -3.91
N SER A 515 -25.01 -14.55 -4.47
CA SER A 515 -24.15 -13.88 -5.45
C SER A 515 -22.77 -13.62 -4.86
N TYR A 516 -21.76 -13.51 -5.71
CA TYR A 516 -20.38 -13.32 -5.24
C TYR A 516 -20.24 -12.02 -4.44
N ASP A 517 -20.95 -10.96 -4.84
CA ASP A 517 -20.96 -9.71 -4.09
C ASP A 517 -21.65 -9.86 -2.73
N ALA A 518 -22.76 -10.60 -2.65
CA ALA A 518 -23.42 -10.88 -1.38
C ALA A 518 -22.56 -11.76 -0.45
N GLN A 519 -21.78 -12.70 -1.00
CA GLN A 519 -20.81 -13.47 -0.23
C GLN A 519 -19.67 -12.61 0.33
N LYS A 520 -19.12 -11.69 -0.47
CA LYS A 520 -18.11 -10.73 0.00
C LYS A 520 -18.66 -9.83 1.10
N GLN A 521 -19.88 -9.32 0.94
CA GLN A 521 -20.55 -8.52 1.97
C GLN A 521 -20.77 -9.32 3.25
N LEU A 522 -21.17 -10.60 3.14
CA LEU A 522 -21.32 -11.48 4.30
C LEU A 522 -20.00 -11.65 5.05
N LEU A 523 -18.92 -11.97 4.33
CA LEU A 523 -17.57 -12.07 4.90
C LEU A 523 -17.15 -10.77 5.59
N GLU A 524 -17.31 -9.63 4.92
CA GLU A 524 -16.97 -8.31 5.46
C GLU A 524 -17.76 -8.03 6.75
N SER A 525 -19.04 -8.40 6.80
CA SER A 525 -19.86 -8.24 8.00
C SER A 525 -19.33 -9.03 9.20
N TYR A 526 -18.82 -10.25 8.97
CA TYR A 526 -18.15 -11.05 10.01
C TYR A 526 -16.82 -10.42 10.43
N SER A 527 -16.02 -9.97 9.47
CA SER A 527 -14.74 -9.30 9.72
C SER A 527 -14.92 -8.05 10.60
N GLN A 528 -15.91 -7.22 10.27
CA GLN A 528 -16.26 -6.01 11.03
C GLN A 528 -16.76 -6.34 12.43
N LYS A 529 -17.72 -7.27 12.55
CA LYS A 529 -18.28 -7.66 13.85
C LYS A 529 -17.23 -8.25 14.78
N ALA A 530 -16.33 -9.06 14.24
CA ALA A 530 -15.28 -9.71 15.01
C ALA A 530 -14.04 -8.83 15.25
N HIS A 531 -13.91 -7.71 14.53
CA HIS A 531 -12.69 -6.91 14.47
C HIS A 531 -11.48 -7.76 14.05
N VAL A 532 -11.69 -8.67 13.10
CA VAL A 532 -10.64 -9.56 12.57
C VAL A 532 -10.64 -9.44 11.05
N PRO A 533 -9.49 -9.16 10.40
CA PRO A 533 -9.44 -8.88 8.98
C PRO A 533 -9.45 -10.17 8.14
N TYR A 534 -10.59 -10.84 8.04
CA TYR A 534 -10.75 -11.90 7.05
C TYR A 534 -11.01 -11.33 5.65
N GLU A 535 -10.45 -11.99 4.65
CA GLU A 535 -10.55 -11.68 3.23
C GLU A 535 -10.92 -12.94 2.43
N VAL A 536 -11.32 -12.73 1.17
CA VAL A 536 -11.54 -13.84 0.23
C VAL A 536 -10.19 -14.47 -0.09
N SER A 537 -10.09 -15.79 -0.11
CA SER A 537 -8.84 -16.48 -0.44
C SER A 537 -8.35 -16.19 -1.86
N HIS A 538 -7.03 -16.17 -2.04
CA HIS A 538 -6.43 -16.32 -3.37
C HIS A 538 -6.40 -17.78 -3.80
N LEU A 539 -6.31 -17.99 -5.11
CA LEU A 539 -6.37 -19.32 -5.73
C LEU A 539 -5.28 -20.26 -5.22
N LEU A 540 -4.04 -19.76 -5.13
CA LEU A 540 -2.90 -20.54 -4.64
C LEU A 540 -3.06 -20.88 -3.15
N GLU A 541 -3.50 -19.92 -2.33
CA GLU A 541 -3.67 -20.11 -0.88
C GLU A 541 -4.71 -21.21 -0.58
N ALA A 542 -5.84 -21.18 -1.29
CA ALA A 542 -6.90 -22.18 -1.17
C ALA A 542 -6.41 -23.57 -1.62
N ALA A 543 -5.80 -23.66 -2.80
CA ALA A 543 -5.30 -24.94 -3.32
C ALA A 543 -4.23 -25.57 -2.43
N VAL A 544 -3.26 -24.77 -1.97
CA VAL A 544 -2.20 -25.21 -1.04
C VAL A 544 -2.83 -25.74 0.25
N SER A 545 -3.72 -24.96 0.89
CA SER A 545 -4.31 -25.33 2.18
C SER A 545 -5.14 -26.62 2.08
N ILE A 546 -5.93 -26.78 1.01
CA ILE A 546 -6.74 -27.99 0.79
C ILE A 546 -5.85 -29.22 0.58
N PHE A 547 -4.80 -29.12 -0.25
CA PHE A 547 -3.90 -30.24 -0.48
C PHE A 547 -3.07 -30.59 0.75
N MET A 548 -2.58 -29.60 1.51
CA MET A 548 -1.79 -29.86 2.71
C MET A 548 -2.60 -30.61 3.77
N GLU A 549 -3.88 -30.26 3.94
CA GLU A 549 -4.77 -31.03 4.82
C GLU A 549 -4.93 -32.47 4.31
N TYR A 550 -5.17 -32.67 3.01
CA TYR A 550 -5.29 -34.01 2.43
C TYR A 550 -4.02 -34.85 2.60
N LEU A 551 -2.83 -34.27 2.39
CA LEU A 551 -1.57 -34.97 2.62
C LEU A 551 -1.35 -35.34 4.09
N LYS A 552 -1.79 -34.47 5.01
CA LYS A 552 -1.66 -34.68 6.46
C LYS A 552 -2.65 -35.72 7.00
N THR A 553 -3.90 -35.68 6.57
CA THR A 553 -5.00 -36.42 7.22
C THR A 553 -5.74 -37.39 6.29
N GLY A 554 -5.56 -37.28 4.98
CA GLY A 554 -6.37 -37.98 3.97
C GLY A 554 -7.77 -37.38 3.77
N GLN A 555 -8.12 -36.30 4.49
CA GLN A 555 -9.43 -35.67 4.38
C GLN A 555 -9.51 -34.77 3.14
N ARG A 556 -10.57 -34.95 2.34
CA ARG A 556 -10.89 -34.07 1.20
C ARG A 556 -11.80 -32.95 1.67
N LEU A 557 -11.24 -31.76 1.90
CA LEU A 557 -12.03 -30.56 2.16
C LEU A 557 -12.64 -30.03 0.86
N TYR A 558 -13.76 -29.31 0.96
CA TYR A 558 -14.52 -28.81 -0.19
C TYR A 558 -14.79 -29.95 -1.18
N SER A 559 -15.37 -31.04 -0.67
CA SER A 559 -15.47 -32.33 -1.35
C SER A 559 -16.45 -32.33 -2.53
N ASP A 560 -16.55 -33.48 -3.20
CA ASP A 560 -17.59 -33.79 -4.18
C ASP A 560 -18.91 -34.29 -3.56
N ASN A 561 -18.95 -34.55 -2.24
CA ASN A 561 -20.14 -34.99 -1.53
C ASN A 561 -20.28 -34.37 -0.10
N PRO A 562 -21.09 -33.30 0.07
CA PRO A 562 -21.76 -32.56 -0.99
C PRO A 562 -20.72 -31.83 -1.86
N LEU A 563 -21.08 -31.61 -3.13
CA LEU A 563 -20.24 -30.85 -4.05
C LEU A 563 -20.08 -29.43 -3.52
N THR A 564 -18.85 -29.04 -3.20
CA THR A 564 -18.55 -27.77 -2.53
C THR A 564 -17.34 -27.10 -3.16
N TYR A 565 -17.46 -25.81 -3.45
CA TYR A 565 -16.39 -24.95 -3.96
C TYR A 565 -16.30 -23.68 -3.12
N THR A 566 -15.08 -23.19 -2.90
CA THR A 566 -14.85 -21.80 -2.48
C THR A 566 -14.53 -20.93 -3.69
N ARG A 567 -15.13 -19.74 -3.75
CA ARG A 567 -14.75 -18.67 -4.68
C ARG A 567 -13.46 -17.98 -4.21
N CYS A 568 -12.62 -17.57 -5.17
CA CYS A 568 -11.36 -16.88 -4.96
C CYS A 568 -11.38 -15.46 -5.57
N GLN A 569 -10.41 -14.63 -5.19
CA GLN A 569 -10.33 -13.23 -5.65
C GLN A 569 -10.12 -13.09 -7.16
N GLU A 570 -9.34 -13.99 -7.74
CA GLU A 570 -8.89 -13.92 -9.12
C GLU A 570 -10.03 -14.11 -10.13
N ARG A 571 -9.81 -13.59 -11.34
CA ARG A 571 -10.66 -13.73 -12.53
C ARG A 571 -9.77 -13.81 -13.75
N VAL A 572 -10.05 -14.74 -14.66
CA VAL A 572 -9.29 -14.78 -15.93
C VAL A 572 -9.80 -13.70 -16.89
N SER A 573 -8.88 -13.17 -17.70
CA SER A 573 -9.18 -12.12 -18.69
C SER A 573 -10.29 -12.51 -19.67
N GLU A 574 -10.38 -13.79 -20.02
CA GLU A 574 -11.41 -14.35 -20.90
C GLU A 574 -12.82 -14.30 -20.28
N TYR A 575 -12.93 -14.32 -18.95
CA TYR A 575 -14.19 -14.33 -18.21
C TYR A 575 -14.13 -13.33 -17.03
N PRO A 576 -14.09 -12.02 -17.32
CA PRO A 576 -13.76 -10.99 -16.33
C PRO A 576 -14.87 -10.78 -15.28
N THR A 577 -16.04 -11.38 -15.46
CA THR A 577 -17.15 -11.35 -14.50
C THR A 577 -17.20 -12.57 -13.59
N TRP A 578 -16.45 -13.64 -13.91
CA TRP A 578 -16.57 -14.93 -13.24
C TRP A 578 -15.41 -15.15 -12.26
N PRO A 579 -15.70 -15.26 -10.96
CA PRO A 579 -14.66 -15.59 -9.99
C PRO A 579 -14.14 -17.00 -10.24
N LEU A 580 -12.84 -17.18 -10.02
CA LEU A 580 -12.25 -18.52 -10.01
C LEU A 580 -12.69 -19.29 -8.76
N VAL A 581 -12.74 -20.62 -8.87
CA VAL A 581 -13.15 -21.49 -7.77
C VAL A 581 -12.16 -22.63 -7.56
N VAL A 582 -12.05 -23.05 -6.29
CA VAL A 582 -11.30 -24.25 -5.86
C VAL A 582 -12.22 -25.14 -5.03
N GLY A 583 -12.24 -26.44 -5.31
CA GLY A 583 -13.06 -27.40 -4.55
C GLY A 583 -13.45 -28.61 -5.38
N GLY A 584 -14.62 -29.18 -5.10
CA GLY A 584 -15.09 -30.43 -5.68
C GLY A 584 -14.09 -31.57 -5.53
N PHE A 585 -13.38 -31.63 -4.39
CA PHE A 585 -12.27 -32.55 -4.22
C PHE A 585 -12.78 -33.99 -4.09
N ALA A 586 -12.61 -34.74 -5.18
CA ALA A 586 -13.00 -36.14 -5.33
C ALA A 586 -11.79 -37.07 -5.25
N ALA A 587 -12.02 -38.37 -5.39
CA ALA A 587 -10.94 -39.36 -5.55
C ALA A 587 -10.05 -39.07 -6.78
N GLY A 588 -10.59 -38.43 -7.82
CA GLY A 588 -9.85 -38.05 -9.03
C GLY A 588 -8.95 -36.82 -8.88
N GLY A 589 -9.13 -36.03 -7.81
CA GLY A 589 -8.36 -34.82 -7.56
C GLY A 589 -9.21 -33.58 -7.27
N LEU A 590 -8.53 -32.45 -7.10
CA LEU A 590 -9.12 -31.14 -6.82
C LEU A 590 -9.46 -30.40 -8.11
N TYR A 591 -10.57 -29.66 -8.16
CA TYR A 591 -10.90 -28.81 -9.30
C TYR A 591 -10.42 -27.37 -9.06
N VAL A 592 -9.79 -26.80 -10.08
CA VAL A 592 -9.43 -25.40 -10.21
C VAL A 592 -10.01 -24.90 -11.53
N ARG A 593 -11.13 -24.18 -11.45
CA ARG A 593 -11.92 -23.83 -12.65
C ARG A 593 -12.50 -22.43 -12.60
N VAL A 594 -12.89 -21.94 -13.77
CA VAL A 594 -13.79 -20.80 -13.90
C VAL A 594 -15.20 -21.33 -13.68
N PHE A 595 -16.00 -20.64 -12.88
CA PHE A 595 -17.41 -21.01 -12.70
C PHE A 595 -18.31 -19.94 -13.32
N ASN A 596 -19.22 -20.36 -14.19
CA ASN A 596 -20.16 -19.44 -14.81
C ASN A 596 -21.05 -18.79 -13.74
N GLY A 597 -20.86 -17.49 -13.51
CA GLY A 597 -21.53 -16.72 -12.46
C GLY A 597 -23.04 -16.59 -12.61
N CYS A 598 -23.64 -17.10 -13.69
CA CYS A 598 -25.09 -17.05 -13.92
C CYS A 598 -25.90 -17.97 -12.99
N ILE A 599 -25.25 -18.89 -12.26
CA ILE A 599 -25.94 -19.83 -11.37
C ILE A 599 -25.33 -19.68 -9.99
N ASP A 600 -26.04 -18.99 -9.08
CA ASP A 600 -25.79 -19.04 -7.64
C ASP A 600 -26.18 -20.42 -7.09
N GLY A 601 -25.43 -21.42 -7.55
CA GLY A 601 -25.60 -22.82 -7.22
C GLY A 601 -25.32 -23.08 -5.75
N GLY A 602 -25.98 -24.10 -5.21
CA GLY A 602 -25.79 -24.53 -3.83
C GLY A 602 -24.40 -25.04 -3.51
N ASP A 603 -23.61 -25.37 -4.54
CA ASP A 603 -22.24 -25.87 -4.43
C ASP A 603 -21.21 -24.75 -4.27
N LEU A 604 -21.58 -23.47 -4.42
CA LEU A 604 -20.64 -22.34 -4.35
C LEU A 604 -20.75 -21.55 -3.06
N GLY A 605 -19.70 -21.55 -2.25
CA GLY A 605 -19.58 -20.68 -1.07
C GLY A 605 -18.28 -19.88 -1.08
N LEU A 606 -17.98 -19.29 0.07
CA LEU A 606 -16.76 -18.50 0.27
C LEU A 606 -16.07 -18.96 1.55
N CYS A 607 -14.79 -19.32 1.49
CA CYS A 607 -13.99 -19.59 2.68
C CYS A 607 -13.48 -18.28 3.30
N GLY A 608 -13.38 -18.24 4.63
CA GLY A 608 -12.75 -17.13 5.33
C GLY A 608 -11.24 -17.33 5.36
N LEU A 609 -10.46 -16.38 4.83
CA LEU A 609 -9.00 -16.41 4.91
C LEU A 609 -8.45 -15.23 5.69
N ARG A 610 -7.49 -15.47 6.58
CA ARG A 610 -6.76 -14.44 7.34
C ARG A 610 -5.26 -14.65 7.16
N LYS A 611 -4.57 -13.65 6.64
CA LYS A 611 -3.11 -13.59 6.61
C LYS A 611 -2.56 -13.22 8.00
N LEU A 612 -1.46 -13.86 8.39
CA LEU A 612 -0.81 -13.71 9.69
C LEU A 612 0.56 -13.04 9.61
#